data_AF-A0A836ZVN1-F1
#
_entry.id   AF-A0A836ZVN1-F1
#
_cell.length_a   1.000
_cell.length_b   1.000
_cell.length_c   1.000
_cell.angle_alpha   90.00
_cell.angle_beta   90.00
_cell.angle_gamma   90.00
#
_symmetry.space_group_name_H-M   'P 1'
#
loop_
_entity.id
_entity.type
_entity.pdbx_description
1 polymer ?
#
loop_
_entity_poly.entity_id
_entity_poly.type
_entity_poly.pdbx_seq_one_letter_code
_entity_poly.pdbx_strand_id
1 'polypeptide(L)'
;EYYDGQAYQLLPMRGPVTVNNGDGYLAAALAGLGIIQAPASPLRAHLHSGALVEILPNLAVEPMPVTLLYAQRRHLPQRVRAFMDWVADVMAPHLRPLSQ
;
A
#
# COMPACT_ATOMS: atom_id res chain seq x y z
N GLU A 1 8.38 -8.86 -0.74
CA GLU A 1 8.88 -8.49 -2.08
C GLU A 1 10.04 -7.52 -1.94
N TYR A 2 11.05 -7.59 -2.80
CA TYR A 2 12.17 -6.64 -2.82
C TYR A 2 12.77 -6.54 -4.23
N TYR A 3 13.35 -5.39 -4.58
CA TYR A 3 14.06 -5.22 -5.86
C TYR A 3 15.51 -5.75 -5.74
N ASP A 4 15.92 -6.66 -6.62
CA ASP A 4 17.27 -7.26 -6.62
C ASP A 4 18.29 -6.51 -7.50
N GLY A 5 17.87 -5.38 -8.11
CA GLY A 5 18.66 -4.63 -9.09
C GLY A 5 18.29 -4.93 -10.54
N GLN A 6 17.44 -5.93 -10.80
CA GLN A 6 16.90 -6.27 -12.12
C GLN A 6 15.36 -6.40 -12.08
N ALA A 7 14.83 -7.11 -11.08
CA ALA A 7 13.41 -7.39 -10.94
C ALA A 7 12.98 -7.43 -9.47
N TYR A 8 11.67 -7.38 -9.24
CA TYR A 8 11.10 -7.65 -7.92
C TYR A 8 11.03 -9.15 -7.66
N GLN A 9 11.47 -9.56 -6.47
CA GLN A 9 11.51 -10.94 -6.02
C GLN A 9 10.60 -11.15 -4.81
N LEU A 10 9.93 -12.30 -4.78
CA LEU A 10 9.12 -12.77 -3.65
C LEU A 10 9.86 -13.90 -2.93
N LEU A 11 10.13 -13.69 -1.64
CA LEU A 11 10.75 -14.70 -0.79
C LEU A 11 9.72 -15.20 0.24
N PRO A 12 9.33 -16.49 0.19
CA PRO A 12 8.50 -17.08 1.24
C PRO A 12 9.24 -17.04 2.59
N MET A 13 8.60 -16.47 3.60
CA MET A 13 9.14 -16.41 4.96
C MET A 13 8.29 -17.23 5.92
N ARG A 14 8.94 -17.91 6.87
CA ARG A 14 8.22 -18.55 7.98
C ARG A 14 7.83 -17.46 8.96
N GLY A 15 6.54 -17.38 9.29
CA GLY A 15 6.01 -16.44 10.26
C GLY A 15 5.19 -17.16 11.34
N PRO A 16 5.04 -16.57 12.53
CA PRO A 16 4.19 -17.12 13.59
C PRO A 16 2.70 -16.95 13.29
N VAL A 17 2.32 -16.09 12.34
CA VAL A 17 0.94 -15.79 11.96
C VAL A 17 0.84 -15.46 10.47
N THR A 18 -0.30 -15.81 9.87
CA THR A 18 -0.69 -15.40 8.51
C THR A 18 -2.00 -14.63 8.58
N VAL A 19 -2.03 -13.44 7.99
CA VAL A 19 -3.21 -12.57 7.90
C VAL A 19 -3.44 -12.16 6.45
N ASN A 20 -4.65 -11.73 6.12
CA ASN A 20 -5.06 -11.38 4.75
C ASN A 20 -5.64 -9.96 4.61
N ASN A 21 -5.41 -9.08 5.59
CA ASN A 21 -5.87 -7.70 5.57
C ASN A 21 -4.84 -6.75 6.23
N GLY A 22 -4.96 -5.45 5.92
CA GLY A 22 -4.02 -4.42 6.39
C GLY A 22 -3.97 -4.26 7.91
N ASP A 23 -5.14 -4.24 8.56
CA ASP A 23 -5.24 -4.04 10.01
C ASP A 23 -4.57 -5.19 10.79
N GLY A 24 -4.72 -6.42 10.29
CA GLY A 24 -4.08 -7.60 10.86
C GLY A 24 -2.55 -7.54 10.75
N TYR A 25 -2.01 -7.06 9.62
CA TYR A 25 -0.57 -6.87 9.49
C TYR A 25 -0.05 -5.86 10.52
N LEU A 26 -0.70 -4.70 10.63
CA LEU A 26 -0.31 -3.65 11.57
C LEU A 26 -0.38 -4.14 13.01
N ALA A 27 -1.48 -4.79 13.41
CA ALA A 27 -1.64 -5.33 14.75
C ALA A 27 -0.56 -6.37 15.08
N ALA A 28 -0.23 -7.27 14.14
CA ALA A 28 0.82 -8.26 14.34
C ALA A 28 2.21 -7.61 14.51
N ALA A 29 2.53 -6.58 13.73
CA ALA A 29 3.79 -5.85 13.84
C ALA A 29 3.90 -5.12 15.19
N LEU A 30 2.84 -4.42 15.62
CA LEU A 30 2.81 -3.73 16.90
C LEU A 30 2.87 -4.68 18.10
N ALA A 31 2.39 -5.91 17.94
CA ALA A 31 2.52 -6.98 18.93
C ALA A 31 3.91 -7.66 18.93
N GLY A 32 4.83 -7.24 18.06
CA GLY A 32 6.18 -7.79 17.98
C GLY A 32 6.27 -9.16 17.31
N LEU A 33 5.29 -9.54 16.49
CA LEU A 33 5.24 -10.85 15.83
C LEU A 33 6.11 -10.95 14.57
N GLY A 34 6.82 -9.88 14.21
CA GLY A 34 7.77 -9.86 13.10
C GLY A 34 7.73 -8.57 12.30
N ILE A 35 8.16 -8.66 11.04
CA ILE A 35 8.24 -7.55 10.09
C ILE A 35 7.07 -7.62 9.10
N ILE A 36 6.61 -6.46 8.62
CA ILE A 36 5.52 -6.36 7.64
C ILE A 36 5.90 -5.46 6.48
N GLN A 37 5.25 -5.66 5.33
CA GLN A 37 5.24 -4.72 4.22
C GLN A 37 3.80 -4.24 4.04
N ALA A 38 3.55 -2.96 4.29
CA ALA A 38 2.21 -2.36 4.23
C ALA A 38 2.30 -0.93 3.69
N PRO A 39 1.20 -0.36 3.16
CA PRO A 39 1.17 1.02 2.70
C PRO A 39 1.68 1.98 3.79
N ALA A 40 2.41 3.03 3.40
CA ALA A 40 3.05 3.92 4.36
C ALA A 40 2.06 4.75 5.20
N SER A 41 0.88 5.06 4.67
CA SER A 41 -0.06 6.00 5.31
C SER A 41 -0.50 5.55 6.71
N PRO A 42 -0.99 4.30 6.92
CA PRO A 42 -1.32 3.80 8.26
C PRO A 42 -0.12 3.70 9.22
N LEU A 43 1.10 3.55 8.70
CA LEU A 43 2.29 3.33 9.53
C LEU A 43 2.90 4.62 10.07
N ARG A 44 2.63 5.79 9.45
CA ARG A 44 3.31 7.07 9.77
C ARG A 44 3.28 7.42 11.27
N ALA A 45 2.12 7.30 11.91
CA ALA A 45 1.98 7.64 13.32
C ALA A 45 2.83 6.73 14.22
N HIS A 46 2.87 5.43 13.91
CA HIS A 46 3.62 4.44 14.66
C HIS A 46 5.13 4.51 14.42
N LEU A 47 5.54 4.86 13.20
CA LEU A 47 6.95 5.16 12.88
C LEU A 47 7.41 6.42 13.64
N HIS A 48 6.59 7.47 13.65
CA HIS A 48 6.91 8.71 14.37
C HIS A 48 7.00 8.49 15.90
N SER A 49 6.13 7.66 16.46
CA SER A 49 6.16 7.35 17.90
C SER A 49 7.27 6.36 18.29
N GLY A 50 7.97 5.76 17.32
CA GLY A 50 8.93 4.68 17.56
C GLY A 50 8.30 3.34 17.94
N ALA A 51 6.97 3.20 17.82
CA ALA A 51 6.28 1.92 18.02
C ALA A 51 6.56 0.94 16.88
N LEU A 52 6.84 1.47 15.69
CA LEU A 52 7.43 0.75 14.57
C LEU A 52 8.74 1.42 14.18
N VAL A 53 9.64 0.64 13.58
CA VAL A 53 10.92 1.11 13.05
C VAL A 53 11.04 0.65 11.60
N GLU A 54 11.44 1.55 10.72
CA GLU A 54 11.74 1.23 9.33
C GLU A 54 13.04 0.41 9.26
N ILE A 55 12.99 -0.67 8.47
CA ILE A 55 14.15 -1.54 8.21
C ILE A 55 14.33 -1.67 6.71
N LEU A 56 15.57 -1.96 6.30
CA LEU A 56 15.93 -2.18 4.89
C LEU A 56 15.49 -1.03 3.95
N PRO A 57 15.77 0.25 4.27
CA PRO A 57 15.25 1.40 3.50
C PRO A 57 15.70 1.43 2.03
N ASN A 58 16.75 0.69 1.69
CA ASN A 58 17.27 0.58 0.32
C ASN A 58 16.57 -0.50 -0.52
N LEU A 59 15.68 -1.31 0.09
CA LEU A 59 14.91 -2.34 -0.58
C LEU A 59 13.46 -1.90 -0.72
N ALA A 60 13.25 -0.84 -1.52
CA ALA A 60 11.92 -0.34 -1.81
C ALA A 60 11.07 -1.42 -2.50
N VAL A 61 9.78 -1.43 -2.16
CA VAL A 61 8.77 -2.29 -2.80
C VAL A 61 8.17 -1.56 -3.99
N GLU A 62 7.71 -2.32 -4.99
CA GLU A 62 6.98 -1.79 -6.15
C GLU A 62 5.82 -0.91 -5.68
N PRO A 63 5.68 0.32 -6.20
CA PRO A 63 4.51 1.14 -5.93
C PRO A 63 3.23 0.43 -6.34
N MET A 64 2.29 0.26 -5.41
CA MET A 64 1.00 -0.35 -5.71
C MET A 64 0.08 0.68 -6.38
N PRO A 65 -0.32 0.50 -7.65
CA PRO A 65 -1.21 1.43 -8.33
C PRO A 65 -2.62 1.39 -7.72
N VAL A 66 -3.24 2.57 -7.59
CA VAL A 66 -4.64 2.71 -7.17
C VAL A 66 -5.49 3.02 -8.39
N THR A 67 -6.48 2.17 -8.66
CA THR A 67 -7.32 2.26 -9.86
C THR A 67 -8.80 2.41 -9.49
N LEU A 68 -9.51 3.32 -10.16
CA LEU A 68 -10.96 3.38 -10.11
C LEU A 68 -11.55 2.43 -11.17
N LEU A 69 -12.10 1.31 -10.70
CA LEU A 69 -12.74 0.32 -11.56
C LEU A 69 -14.23 0.63 -11.75
N TYR A 70 -14.69 0.63 -12.99
CA TYR A 70 -16.10 0.78 -13.34
C TYR A 70 -16.49 -0.20 -14.44
N ALA A 71 -17.74 -0.67 -14.43
CA ALA A 71 -18.23 -1.55 -15.47
C ALA A 71 -18.26 -0.83 -16.81
N GLN A 72 -17.58 -1.38 -17.82
CA GLN A 72 -17.54 -0.81 -19.15
C GLN A 72 -18.96 -0.79 -19.75
N ARG A 73 -19.56 0.40 -19.81
CA ARG A 73 -20.83 0.65 -20.51
C ARG A 73 -20.55 1.55 -21.71
N ARG A 74 -21.30 1.33 -22.80
CA ARG A 74 -21.16 2.07 -24.07
C ARG A 74 -21.21 3.60 -23.90
N HIS A 75 -21.85 4.09 -22.84
CA HIS A 75 -21.82 5.49 -22.41
C HIS A 75 -21.58 5.56 -20.89
N LEU A 76 -20.54 6.29 -20.47
CA LEU A 76 -20.29 6.61 -19.06
C LEU A 76 -21.25 7.74 -18.63
N PRO A 77 -22.17 7.52 -17.69
CA PRO A 77 -23.09 8.57 -17.24
C PRO A 77 -22.31 9.75 -16.64
N GLN A 78 -22.74 10.98 -16.92
CA GLN A 78 -22.06 12.20 -16.47
C GLN A 78 -21.85 12.24 -14.95
N ARG A 79 -22.83 11.78 -14.17
CA ARG A 79 -22.73 11.67 -12.70
C ARG A 79 -21.58 10.76 -12.23
N VAL A 80 -21.30 9.68 -12.97
CA VAL A 80 -20.20 8.75 -12.63
C VAL A 80 -18.87 9.43 -12.92
N ARG A 81 -18.74 10.10 -14.07
CA ARG A 81 -17.56 10.91 -14.38
C ARG A 81 -17.29 11.97 -13.31
N ALA A 82 -18.31 12.76 -12.95
CA ALA A 82 -18.19 13.79 -11.93
C ALA A 82 -17.74 13.21 -10.57
N PHE A 83 -18.25 12.04 -10.19
CA PHE A 83 -17.80 11.34 -8.98
C PHE A 83 -16.35 10.85 -9.09
N MET A 84 -15.96 10.28 -10.23
CA MET A 84 -14.59 9.80 -10.45
C MET A 84 -13.59 10.96 -10.38
N ASP A 85 -13.90 12.09 -11.00
CA ASP A 85 -13.05 13.29 -10.97
C ASP A 85 -12.91 13.80 -9.52
N TRP A 86 -14.03 13.90 -8.79
CA TRP A 86 -14.01 14.31 -7.39
C TRP A 86 -13.21 13.36 -6.48
N VAL A 87 -13.37 12.03 -6.62
CA VAL A 87 -12.60 11.06 -5.83
C VAL A 87 -11.11 11.15 -6.16
N ALA A 88 -10.75 11.34 -7.43
CA ALA A 88 -9.35 11.50 -7.82
C ALA A 88 -8.70 12.69 -7.11
N ASP A 89 -9.39 13.84 -7.06
CA ASP A 89 -8.92 15.04 -6.35
C ASP A 89 -8.78 14.79 -4.83
N VAL A 90 -9.77 14.12 -4.22
CA VAL A 90 -9.73 13.79 -2.78
C VAL A 90 -8.56 12.83 -2.46
N MET A 91 -8.26 11.90 -3.35
CA MET A 91 -7.21 10.90 -3.13
C MET A 91 -5.80 11.43 -3.46
N ALA A 92 -5.67 12.43 -4.34
CA ALA A 92 -4.37 12.92 -4.81
C ALA A 92 -3.35 13.24 -3.70
N PRO A 93 -3.70 13.88 -2.56
CA PRO A 93 -2.75 14.14 -1.47
C PRO A 93 -2.26 12.88 -0.74
N HIS A 94 -2.98 11.77 -0.87
CA HIS A 94 -2.68 10.50 -0.20
C HIS A 94 -1.93 9.51 -1.11
N LEU A 95 -1.86 9.80 -2.41
CA LEU A 95 -1.18 8.97 -3.39
C LEU A 95 0.20 9.56 -3.69
N ARG A 96 1.20 8.70 -3.81
CA ARG A 96 2.47 9.09 -4.42
C ARG A 96 2.32 8.99 -5.95
N PRO A 97 2.89 9.93 -6.73
CA PRO A 97 2.95 9.76 -8.17
C PRO A 97 3.65 8.44 -8.49
N LEU A 98 3.10 7.67 -9.43
CA LEU A 98 3.84 6.57 -10.03
C LEU A 98 5.02 7.20 -10.78
N SER A 99 6.24 6.96 -10.30
CA SER A 99 7.44 7.29 -11.06
C SER A 99 7.39 6.52 -12.39
N GLN A 100 7.50 7.25 -13.51
CA GLN A 100 7.62 6.66 -14.85
C GLN A 100 8.90 5.85 -14.98
#